data_AF-A0A5E4N106-F1
#
_entry.id   AF-A0A5E4N106-F1
#
_cell.length_a   1.000
_cell.length_b   1.000
_cell.length_c   1.000
_cell.angle_alpha   90.00
_cell.angle_beta   90.00
_cell.angle_gamma   90.00
#
_symmetry.space_group_name_H-M   'P 1'
#
loop_
_entity.id
_entity.type
_entity.pdbx_description
1 polymer ?
#
loop_
_entity_poly.entity_id
_entity_poly.type
_entity_poly.pdbx_seq_one_letter_code
_entity_poly.pdbx_strand_id
1 'polypeptide(L)'
;MHKLFWLVGRHSDLDLSSKRLLYISIVKAIWIYGIQLWGCVIKSNIGKIQRCQSITLHTIIAAYRYNKNDIIHRDLKMSSVQDEITQFAHKYARRLELHTNIAVI
;
A
#
# COMPACT_ATOMS: atom_id res chain seq x y z
N MET A 1 4.31 6.14 -10.99
CA MET A 1 5.24 6.86 -10.09
C MET A 1 5.87 8.10 -10.71
N HIS A 2 6.30 8.05 -11.98
CA HIS A 2 6.98 9.17 -12.65
C HIS A 2 6.32 10.55 -12.45
N LYS A 3 4.98 10.63 -12.53
CA LYS A 3 4.23 11.88 -12.34
C LYS A 3 4.33 12.49 -10.93
N LEU A 4 4.55 11.67 -9.90
CA LEU A 4 4.66 12.10 -8.50
C LEU A 4 6.11 12.31 -8.06
N PHE A 5 7.08 11.90 -8.88
CA PHE A 5 8.50 11.86 -8.51
C PHE A 5 9.04 13.22 -8.07
N TRP A 6 8.62 14.30 -8.72
CA TRP A 6 9.03 15.66 -8.34
C TRP A 6 8.59 16.05 -6.91
N LEU A 7 7.48 15.47 -6.42
CA LEU A 7 6.90 15.78 -5.12
C LEU A 7 7.43 14.88 -4.00
N VAL A 8 7.65 13.59 -4.29
CA VAL A 8 8.10 12.61 -3.28
C VAL A 8 9.58 12.24 -3.36
N GLY A 9 10.29 12.71 -4.38
CA GLY A 9 11.68 12.38 -4.62
C GLY A 9 12.66 13.05 -3.64
N ARG A 10 13.95 12.72 -3.82
CA ARG A 10 15.05 13.24 -3.01
C ARG A 10 15.15 14.77 -3.02
N HIS A 11 14.87 15.39 -4.16
CA HIS A 11 15.01 16.84 -4.36
C HIS A 11 13.77 17.64 -3.93
N SER A 12 12.73 16.98 -3.39
CA SER A 12 11.57 17.68 -2.86
C SER A 12 11.85 18.17 -1.44
N ASP A 13 11.55 19.44 -1.18
CA ASP A 13 11.67 20.11 0.13
C ASP A 13 10.65 19.63 1.17
N LEU A 14 9.72 18.74 0.79
CA LEU A 14 8.75 18.20 1.72
C LEU A 14 9.41 17.33 2.80
N ASP A 15 8.93 17.49 4.03
CA ASP A 15 9.29 16.58 5.11
C ASP A 15 8.86 15.14 4.80
N LEU A 16 9.57 14.19 5.41
CA LEU A 16 9.29 12.76 5.27
C LEU A 16 7.85 12.42 5.66
N SER A 17 7.29 13.08 6.67
CA SER A 17 5.89 12.84 7.08
C SER A 17 4.89 13.27 6.01
N SER A 18 5.14 14.38 5.32
CA SER A 18 4.31 14.85 4.22
C SER A 18 4.41 13.93 3.00
N LYS A 19 5.63 13.49 2.66
CA LYS A 19 5.84 12.48 1.60
C LYS A 19 5.15 11.16 1.92
N ARG A 20 5.20 10.74 3.19
CA ARG A 20 4.48 9.56 3.71
C ARG A 20 2.97 9.71 3.54
N LEU A 21 2.42 10.87 3.90
CA LEU A 21 1.00 11.15 3.74
C LEU A 21 0.57 11.09 2.27
N LEU A 22 1.34 11.69 1.36
CA LEU A 22 1.07 11.63 -0.08
C LEU A 22 1.04 10.20 -0.63
N TYR A 23 1.95 9.35 -0.16
CA TYR A 23 1.91 7.92 -0.49
C TYR A 23 0.58 7.28 -0.07
N ILE A 24 0.16 7.50 1.18
CA ILE A 24 -1.06 6.93 1.74
C ILE A 24 -2.29 7.46 0.98
N SER A 25 -2.36 8.77 0.74
CA SER A 25 -3.54 9.39 0.13
C SER A 25 -3.69 9.07 -1.36
N ILE A 26 -2.60 8.92 -2.10
CA ILE A 26 -2.64 8.76 -3.56
C ILE A 26 -2.30 7.33 -3.96
N VAL A 27 -1.07 6.89 -3.68
CA VAL A 27 -0.57 5.60 -4.16
C VAL A 27 -1.32 4.45 -3.49
N LYS A 28 -1.48 4.50 -2.16
CA LYS A 28 -2.22 3.49 -1.39
C LYS A 28 -3.67 3.42 -1.82
N ALA A 29 -4.33 4.57 -1.97
CA ALA A 29 -5.70 4.63 -2.45
C ALA A 29 -5.88 3.97 -3.82
N ILE A 30 -5.03 4.30 -4.80
CA ILE A 30 -5.11 3.73 -6.16
C ILE A 30 -5.08 2.19 -6.14
N TRP A 31 -4.12 1.60 -5.42
CA TRP A 31 -4.02 0.14 -5.41
C TRP A 31 -5.06 -0.51 -4.50
N ILE A 32 -5.54 0.14 -3.43
CA ILE A 32 -6.66 -0.38 -2.62
C ILE A 32 -7.91 -0.53 -3.50
N TYR A 33 -8.26 0.51 -4.25
CA TYR A 33 -9.38 0.44 -5.20
C TYR A 33 -9.15 -0.62 -6.26
N GLY A 34 -7.94 -0.68 -6.82
CA GLY A 34 -7.56 -1.70 -7.80
C GLY A 34 -7.72 -3.13 -7.27
N ILE A 35 -7.37 -3.37 -6.01
CA ILE A 35 -7.56 -4.68 -5.36
C ILE A 35 -9.02 -4.92 -4.99
N GLN A 36 -9.88 -3.94 -4.75
CA GLN A 36 -11.29 -4.26 -4.56
C GLN A 36 -11.95 -4.65 -5.88
N LEU A 37 -11.58 -3.97 -6.97
CA LEU A 37 -12.14 -4.21 -8.30
C LEU A 37 -11.58 -5.48 -8.94
N TRP A 38 -10.27 -5.69 -8.83
CA TRP A 38 -9.52 -6.80 -9.42
C TRP A 38 -8.99 -7.73 -8.31
N GLY A 39 -9.65 -7.82 -7.15
CA GLY A 39 -9.12 -8.48 -5.93
C GLY A 39 -9.05 -9.97 -5.92
N CYS A 40 -9.79 -10.60 -6.82
CA CYS A 40 -9.73 -12.03 -7.03
C CYS A 40 -8.44 -12.46 -7.77
N VAL A 41 -7.56 -11.51 -8.09
CA VAL A 41 -6.49 -11.70 -9.05
C VAL A 41 -5.25 -12.34 -8.44
N ILE A 42 -4.95 -13.52 -8.99
CA ILE A 42 -3.66 -14.21 -9.15
C ILE A 42 -2.49 -13.57 -8.40
N LYS A 43 -1.85 -14.36 -7.53
CA LYS A 43 -0.66 -14.03 -6.69
C LYS A 43 0.41 -13.18 -7.41
N SER A 44 0.58 -13.34 -8.72
CA SER A 44 1.53 -12.60 -9.54
C SER A 44 1.29 -11.08 -9.57
N ASN A 45 0.03 -10.62 -9.55
CA ASN A 45 -0.27 -9.19 -9.58
C ASN A 45 -0.07 -8.53 -8.22
N ILE A 46 -0.33 -9.24 -7.11
CA ILE A 46 0.04 -8.78 -5.77
C ILE A 46 1.56 -8.55 -5.69
N GLY A 47 2.35 -9.48 -6.23
CA GLY A 47 3.82 -9.34 -6.32
C GLY A 47 4.26 -8.10 -7.11
N LYS A 48 3.56 -7.74 -8.20
CA LYS A 48 3.82 -6.51 -8.95
C LYS A 48 3.53 -5.26 -8.12
N ILE A 49 2.39 -5.24 -7.41
CA ILE A 49 2.01 -4.10 -6.55
C ILE A 49 3.01 -3.94 -5.40
N GLN A 50 3.42 -5.05 -4.77
CA GLN A 50 4.45 -5.06 -3.72
C GLN A 50 5.79 -4.50 -4.24
N ARG A 51 6.22 -4.87 -5.45
CA ARG A 51 7.42 -4.32 -6.07
C ARG A 51 7.29 -2.81 -6.31
N CYS A 52 6.13 -2.36 -6.81
CA CYS A 52 5.84 -0.93 -6.97
C CYS A 52 5.87 -0.17 -5.63
N GLN A 53 5.33 -0.77 -4.56
CA GLN A 53 5.44 -0.22 -3.20
C GLN A 53 6.90 -0.10 -2.79
N SER A 54 7.71 -1.16 -2.89
CA SER A 54 9.12 -1.12 -2.50
C SER A 54 9.89 0.00 -3.22
N ILE A 55 9.77 0.10 -4.56
CA ILE A 55 10.41 1.17 -5.34
C ILE A 55 9.97 2.57 -4.87
N THR A 56 8.68 2.70 -4.57
CA THR A 56 8.09 3.94 -4.08
C THR A 56 8.67 4.36 -2.74
N LEU A 57 8.72 3.44 -1.77
CA LEU A 57 9.24 3.73 -0.43
C LEU A 57 10.72 4.10 -0.50
N HIS A 58 11.52 3.35 -1.26
CA HIS A 58 12.93 3.69 -1.50
C HIS A 58 13.10 5.08 -2.10
N THR A 59 12.21 5.50 -3.00
CA THR A 59 12.23 6.85 -3.58
C THR A 59 11.94 7.93 -2.53
N ILE A 60 10.96 7.70 -1.65
CA ILE A 60 10.55 8.65 -0.60
C ILE A 60 11.68 8.91 0.39
N ILE A 61 12.36 7.85 0.84
CA ILE A 61 13.46 7.97 1.81
C ILE A 61 14.83 8.14 1.15
N ALA A 62 14.89 8.21 -0.18
CA ALA A 62 16.14 8.30 -0.92
C ALA A 62 17.15 7.17 -0.58
N ALA A 63 16.66 5.97 -0.23
CA ALA A 63 17.49 4.85 0.21
C ALA A 63 18.24 4.16 -0.93
N TYR A 64 19.31 3.46 -0.56
CA TYR A 64 20.04 2.62 -1.49
C TYR A 64 19.32 1.30 -1.76
N ARG A 65 19.57 0.72 -2.93
CA ARG A 65 18.94 -0.52 -3.37
C ARG A 65 19.21 -1.72 -2.45
N TYR A 66 20.30 -1.72 -1.70
CA TYR A 66 20.66 -2.78 -0.77
C TYR A 66 19.98 -2.63 0.62
N ASN A 67 19.31 -1.51 0.90
CA ASN A 67 18.52 -1.36 2.11
C ASN A 67 17.39 -2.38 2.10
N LYS A 68 17.29 -3.16 3.18
CA LYS A 68 16.27 -4.19 3.30
C LYS A 68 14.88 -3.57 3.45
N ASN A 69 13.90 -4.15 2.76
CA ASN A 69 12.53 -3.62 2.75
C ASN A 69 11.89 -3.62 4.15
N ASP A 70 12.16 -4.64 4.98
CA ASP A 70 11.65 -4.75 6.35
C ASP A 70 12.07 -3.56 7.23
N ILE A 71 13.31 -3.09 7.09
CA ILE A 71 13.81 -1.91 7.81
C ILE A 71 13.03 -0.67 7.36
N ILE A 72 12.84 -0.50 6.05
CA ILE A 72 12.12 0.65 5.48
C ILE A 72 10.66 0.66 5.92
N HIS A 73 10.01 -0.50 5.92
CA HIS A 73 8.64 -0.66 6.40
C HIS A 73 8.51 -0.32 7.89
N ARG A 74 9.48 -0.75 8.71
CA ARG A 74 9.55 -0.44 10.14
C ARG A 74 9.73 1.06 10.38
N ASP A 75 10.70 1.68 9.73
CA ASP A 75 11.04 3.09 9.93
C ASP A 75 9.91 4.02 9.47
N LEU A 76 9.28 3.70 8.33
CA LEU A 76 8.14 4.45 7.82
C LEU A 76 6.82 4.10 8.50
N LYS A 77 6.80 3.11 9.39
CA LYS A 77 5.59 2.56 10.03
C LYS A 77 4.52 2.20 9.00
N MET A 78 4.93 1.54 7.92
CA MET A 78 4.06 1.11 6.83
C MET A 78 4.03 -0.40 6.70
N SER A 79 2.83 -0.96 6.58
CA SER A 79 2.64 -2.37 6.30
C SER A 79 2.94 -2.72 4.84
N SER A 80 3.30 -3.97 4.60
CA SER A 80 3.40 -4.56 3.26
C SER A 80 2.02 -4.59 2.59
N VAL A 81 1.96 -4.50 1.25
CA VAL A 81 0.70 -4.69 0.52
C VAL A 81 0.06 -6.03 0.86
N GLN A 82 0.86 -7.09 1.05
CA GLN A 82 0.35 -8.41 1.43
C GLN A 82 -0.36 -8.39 2.80
N ASP A 83 0.22 -7.69 3.78
CA ASP A 83 -0.33 -7.60 5.13
C ASP A 83 -1.64 -6.80 5.12
N GLU A 84 -1.66 -5.70 4.37
CA GLU A 84 -2.84 -4.87 4.19
C GLU A 84 -3.99 -5.64 3.52
N ILE A 85 -3.71 -6.39 2.44
CA ILE A 85 -4.71 -7.24 1.79
C ILE A 85 -5.30 -8.23 2.79
N THR A 86 -4.45 -8.87 3.59
CA THR A 86 -4.87 -9.86 4.59
C THR A 86 -5.77 -9.20 5.65
N GLN A 87 -5.40 -8.01 6.12
CA GLN A 87 -6.18 -7.23 7.06
C GLN A 87 -7.54 -6.80 6.46
N PHE A 88 -7.57 -6.39 5.20
CA PHE A 88 -8.80 -6.05 4.49
C PHE A 88 -9.72 -7.27 4.34
N ALA A 89 -9.17 -8.43 3.97
CA ALA A 89 -9.92 -9.68 3.85
C ALA A 89 -10.55 -10.09 5.19
N HIS A 90 -9.78 -10.06 6.28
CA HIS A 90 -10.31 -10.35 7.63
C HIS A 90 -11.39 -9.35 8.06
N LYS A 91 -11.18 -8.05 7.78
CA LYS A 91 -12.17 -7.02 8.09
C LYS A 91 -13.46 -7.23 7.30
N TYR A 92 -13.37 -7.65 6.04
CA TYR A 92 -14.52 -7.96 5.20
C TYR A 92 -15.26 -9.19 5.69
N ALA A 93 -14.56 -10.30 5.98
CA ALA A 93 -15.15 -11.52 6.53
C ALA A 93 -15.93 -11.25 7.83
N ARG A 94 -15.33 -10.51 8.77
CA ARG A 94 -16.01 -10.12 10.02
C ARG A 94 -17.27 -9.29 9.78
N ARG A 95 -17.26 -8.40 8.77
CA ARG A 95 -18.45 -7.61 8.41
C ARG A 95 -19.56 -8.50 7.85
N LEU A 96 -19.22 -9.55 7.11
CA LEU A 96 -20.20 -10.52 6.62
C LEU A 96 -20.82 -11.33 7.77
N GLU A 97 -20.02 -11.76 8.75
CA GLU A 97 -20.50 -12.50 9.93
C GLU A 97 -21.46 -11.68 10.80
N LEU A 98 -21.18 -10.38 10.96
CA LEU A 98 -22.02 -9.47 11.75
C LEU A 98 -23.31 -9.05 11.02
N HIS A 99 -23.36 -9.19 9.70
CA HIS A 99 -24.53 -8.78 8.93
C HIS A 99 -25.59 -9.87 8.97
N THR A 100 -26.65 -9.66 9.75
CA THR A 100 -27.82 -10.54 9.76
C THR A 100 -28.42 -10.59 8.34
N ASN A 101 -28.46 -11.77 7.72
CA ASN A 101 -29.07 -11.94 6.41
C ASN A 101 -30.60 -12.00 6.58
N ILE A 102 -31.26 -10.84 6.45
CA ILE A 102 -32.72 -10.69 6.59
C ILE A 102 -33.49 -11.51 5.53
N ALA A 103 -32.84 -11.89 4.42
CA ALA A 103 -33.48 -12.67 3.35
C ALA A 103 -33.54 -14.19 3.60
N VAL A 104 -33.17 -14.67 4.81
CA VAL A 104 -33.20 -16.09 5.21
C VAL A 104 -34.22 -16.33 6.33
N ILE A 105 -35.24 -15.48 6.46
CA ILE A 105 -36.39 -15.71 7.35
C ILE A 105 -37.64 -15.95 6.50
#